data_AF-A0A946VFR1-F1
#
_entry.id   AF-A0A946VFR1-F1
#
_cell.length_a   1.000
_cell.length_b   1.000
_cell.length_c   1.000
_cell.angle_alpha   90.00
_cell.angle_beta   90.00
_cell.angle_gamma   90.00
#
_symmetry.space_group_name_H-M   'P 1'
#
loop_
_entity.id
_entity.type
_entity.pdbx_description
1 polymer ?
#
loop_
_entity_poly.entity_id
_entity_poly.type
_entity_poly.pdbx_seq_one_letter_code
_entity_poly.pdbx_strand_id
1 'polypeptide(L)'
;MASKQSYEITLNNNITEREGLDFVLRQDKYLWNPSKESRKTLLNIFDLDKSFSRAFDLIKVPQLNNGSEKLQILSKNDIKLIELKTTKKHLPNNPKGFFFGATENEFKLAEMLGKQYMFCFVSLHPDTKSLSYMHLEDMDQFIKSKRIQFQINFKK
;
A
#
# COMPACT_ATOMS: atom_id res chain seq x y z
N MET A 1 -4.77 27.73 -11.27
CA MET A 1 -5.93 26.97 -10.76
C MET A 1 -5.88 25.56 -11.33
N ALA A 2 -6.16 24.54 -10.54
CA ALA A 2 -6.27 23.17 -11.04
C ALA A 2 -7.42 23.11 -12.09
N SER A 3 -7.19 22.47 -13.23
CA SER A 3 -8.22 22.35 -14.26
C SER A 3 -9.31 21.38 -13.83
N LYS A 4 -10.53 21.52 -14.36
CA LYS A 4 -11.65 20.59 -14.13
C LYS A 4 -11.24 19.12 -14.33
N GLN A 5 -10.44 18.86 -15.36
CA GLN A 5 -9.88 17.53 -15.67
C GLN A 5 -8.98 16.99 -14.56
N SER A 6 -8.11 17.81 -13.96
CA SER A 6 -7.23 17.35 -12.87
C SER A 6 -7.99 16.97 -11.59
N TYR A 7 -9.11 17.65 -11.33
CA TYR A 7 -10.00 17.31 -10.23
C TYR A 7 -10.72 15.98 -10.47
N GLU A 8 -11.25 15.77 -11.68
CA GLU A 8 -11.91 14.52 -12.09
C GLU A 8 -10.95 13.31 -11.99
N ILE A 9 -9.69 13.47 -12.43
CA ILE A 9 -8.66 12.43 -12.29
C ILE A 9 -8.42 12.08 -10.82
N THR A 10 -8.32 13.08 -9.95
CA THR A 10 -8.08 12.87 -8.51
C THR A 10 -9.24 12.11 -7.87
N LEU A 11 -10.48 12.48 -8.20
CA LEU A 11 -11.67 11.76 -7.73
C LEU A 11 -11.70 10.31 -8.21
N ASN A 12 -11.42 10.07 -9.49
CA ASN A 12 -11.39 8.73 -10.06
C ASN A 12 -10.30 7.84 -9.44
N ASN A 13 -9.14 8.41 -9.12
CA ASN A 13 -8.07 7.72 -8.41
C ASN A 13 -8.53 7.32 -7.01
N ASN A 14 -9.12 8.24 -6.24
CA ASN A 14 -9.63 7.95 -4.89
C ASN A 14 -10.71 6.84 -4.91
N ILE A 15 -11.59 6.85 -5.91
CA ILE A 15 -12.60 5.79 -6.10
C ILE A 15 -11.91 4.45 -6.38
N THR A 16 -10.93 4.42 -7.28
CA THR A 16 -10.18 3.22 -7.64
C THR A 16 -9.39 2.65 -6.47
N GLU A 17 -8.75 3.52 -5.68
CA GLU A 17 -8.03 3.14 -4.46
C GLU A 17 -8.98 2.52 -3.44
N ARG A 18 -10.17 3.12 -3.24
CA ARG A 18 -11.20 2.58 -2.34
C ARG A 18 -11.71 1.22 -2.81
N GLU A 19 -12.05 1.07 -4.09
CA GLU A 19 -12.47 -0.20 -4.67
C GLU A 19 -11.39 -1.29 -4.50
N GLY A 20 -10.12 -0.92 -4.66
CA GLY A 20 -8.98 -1.81 -4.49
C GLY A 20 -8.80 -2.26 -3.04
N LEU A 21 -8.89 -1.33 -2.10
CA LEU A 21 -8.87 -1.61 -0.67
C LEU A 21 -9.99 -2.60 -0.28
N ASP A 22 -11.22 -2.33 -0.71
CA ASP A 22 -12.38 -3.17 -0.40
C ASP A 22 -12.28 -4.55 -1.06
N PHE A 23 -11.67 -4.64 -2.24
CA PHE A 23 -11.38 -5.92 -2.87
C PHE A 23 -10.36 -6.73 -2.07
N VAL A 24 -9.24 -6.12 -1.68
CA VAL A 24 -8.16 -6.79 -0.94
C VAL A 24 -8.62 -7.27 0.43
N LEU A 25 -9.34 -6.45 1.19
CA LEU A 25 -9.86 -6.83 2.50
C LEU A 25 -10.87 -8.00 2.45
N ARG A 26 -11.55 -8.20 1.31
CA ARG A 26 -12.44 -9.35 1.10
C ARG A 26 -11.69 -10.65 0.78
N GLN A 27 -10.46 -10.57 0.29
CA GLN A 27 -9.68 -11.74 -0.13
C GLN A 27 -8.89 -12.37 1.02
N ASP A 28 -8.52 -11.58 2.04
CA ASP A 28 -7.68 -12.06 3.13
C ASP A 28 -8.16 -11.50 4.48
N LYS A 29 -8.71 -12.39 5.30
CA LYS A 29 -9.25 -12.06 6.65
C LYS A 29 -8.19 -11.60 7.64
N TYR A 30 -6.90 -11.81 7.35
CA TYR A 30 -5.79 -11.37 8.19
C TYR A 30 -5.32 -9.96 7.85
N LEU A 31 -5.87 -9.36 6.79
CA LEU A 31 -5.63 -7.97 6.44
C LEU A 31 -6.55 -7.04 7.20
N TRP A 32 -5.97 -5.93 7.62
CA TRP A 32 -6.70 -4.91 8.33
C TRP A 32 -6.21 -3.53 7.94
N ASN A 33 -7.15 -2.59 7.81
CA ASN A 33 -6.87 -1.18 7.59
C ASN A 33 -6.74 -0.47 8.95
N PRO A 34 -5.51 -0.13 9.38
CA PRO A 34 -5.29 0.44 10.70
C PRO A 34 -5.84 1.87 10.79
N SER A 35 -6.52 2.14 11.90
CA SER A 35 -6.94 3.49 12.27
C SER A 35 -5.75 4.42 12.49
N LYS A 36 -6.00 5.73 12.61
CA LYS A 36 -4.94 6.71 12.91
C LYS A 36 -4.20 6.39 14.21
N GLU A 37 -4.90 5.99 15.27
CA GLU A 37 -4.27 5.65 16.55
C GLU A 37 -3.50 4.33 16.44
N SER A 38 -4.07 3.35 15.74
CA SER A 38 -3.39 2.07 15.48
C SER A 38 -2.12 2.23 14.65
N ARG A 39 -2.10 3.16 13.69
CA ARG A 39 -0.89 3.53 12.94
C ARG A 39 0.19 4.09 13.87
N LYS A 40 -0.14 4.95 14.83
CA LYS A 40 0.84 5.42 15.82
C LYS A 40 1.42 4.27 16.64
N THR A 41 0.57 3.35 17.10
CA THR A 41 1.02 2.15 17.83
C THR A 41 1.95 1.30 16.99
N LEU A 42 1.62 1.06 15.70
CA LEU A 42 2.48 0.32 14.79
C LEU A 42 3.84 1.00 14.60
N LEU A 43 3.87 2.32 14.38
CA LEU A 43 5.14 3.04 14.25
C LEU A 43 6.01 2.89 15.50
N ASN A 44 5.43 2.96 16.70
CA ASN A 44 6.17 2.72 17.95
C ASN A 44 6.71 1.28 18.05
N ILE A 45 5.92 0.28 17.63
CA ILE A 45 6.36 -1.13 17.63
C ILE A 45 7.52 -1.37 16.67
N PHE A 46 7.50 -0.69 15.52
CA PHE A 46 8.56 -0.80 14.53
C PHE A 46 9.75 0.13 14.79
N ASP A 47 9.68 1.02 15.79
CA ASP A 47 10.65 2.08 16.06
C ASP A 47 10.83 3.03 14.86
N LEU A 48 9.71 3.50 14.31
CA LEU A 48 9.64 4.34 13.11
C LEU A 48 9.17 5.76 13.43
N ASP A 49 9.69 6.74 12.68
CA ASP A 49 9.25 8.12 12.76
C ASP A 49 7.79 8.31 12.27
N LYS A 50 7.11 9.32 12.83
CA LYS A 50 5.73 9.69 12.47
C LYS A 50 5.52 10.00 10.98
N SER A 51 6.56 10.39 10.26
CA SER A 51 6.54 10.66 8.82
C SER A 51 6.19 9.42 7.98
N PHE A 52 6.40 8.20 8.51
CA PHE A 52 6.02 6.95 7.86
C PHE A 52 4.55 6.56 8.07
N SER A 53 3.76 7.35 8.82
CA SER A 53 2.35 7.04 9.10
C SER A 53 1.46 6.87 7.87
N ARG A 54 1.89 7.38 6.71
CA ARG A 54 1.20 7.26 5.41
C ARG A 54 1.95 6.42 4.38
N ALA A 55 3.01 5.72 4.78
CA ALA A 55 3.85 4.92 3.89
C ALA A 55 3.41 3.44 3.77
N PHE A 56 2.22 3.14 4.27
CA PHE A 56 1.56 1.84 4.17
C PHE A 56 0.04 2.05 4.29
N ASP A 57 -0.74 1.18 3.67
CA ASP A 57 -2.20 1.25 3.70
C ASP A 57 -2.82 0.22 4.64
N LEU A 58 -2.25 -0.97 4.67
CA LEU A 58 -2.76 -2.14 5.37
C LEU A 58 -1.69 -2.75 6.27
N ILE A 59 -2.14 -3.59 7.20
CA ILE A 59 -1.27 -4.56 7.85
C ILE A 59 -1.82 -5.97 7.65
N LYS A 60 -0.93 -6.96 7.71
CA LYS A 60 -1.30 -8.37 7.84
C LYS A 60 -0.86 -8.89 9.20
N VAL A 61 -1.80 -9.47 9.94
CA VAL A 61 -1.56 -10.06 11.26
C VAL A 61 -2.23 -11.45 11.31
N PRO A 62 -1.47 -12.55 11.32
CA PRO A 62 -2.03 -13.92 11.25
C PRO A 62 -2.96 -14.32 12.40
N GLN A 63 -2.91 -13.62 13.54
CA GLN A 63 -3.64 -13.99 14.76
C GLN A 63 -4.64 -12.91 15.22
N LEU A 64 -5.08 -12.03 14.32
CA LEU A 64 -6.09 -11.04 14.67
C LEU A 64 -7.44 -11.74 14.93
N ASN A 65 -7.82 -11.87 16.20
CA ASN A 65 -9.19 -12.21 16.56
C ASN A 65 -10.07 -10.97 16.32
N ASN A 66 -10.92 -11.05 15.29
CA ASN A 66 -11.91 -10.03 14.97
C ASN A 66 -12.87 -9.81 16.16
N GLY A 67 -12.52 -8.91 17.08
CA GLY A 67 -13.35 -8.63 18.25
C GLY A 67 -12.79 -7.67 19.28
N SER A 68 -11.48 -7.44 19.35
CA SER A 68 -10.91 -6.43 20.26
C SER A 68 -10.12 -5.37 19.51
N GLU A 69 -10.53 -4.10 19.65
CA GLU A 69 -9.77 -2.91 19.21
C GLU A 69 -8.34 -2.85 19.77
N LYS A 70 -8.07 -3.67 20.79
CA LYS A 70 -6.71 -3.95 21.24
C LYS A 70 -6.10 -4.97 20.31
N LEU A 71 -5.27 -4.48 19.39
CA LEU A 71 -4.16 -5.21 18.79
C LEU A 71 -3.36 -5.90 19.91
N GLN A 72 -3.75 -7.11 20.31
CA GLN A 72 -2.87 -8.00 21.07
C GLN A 72 -1.87 -8.57 20.06
N ILE A 73 -0.91 -7.74 19.69
CA ILE A 73 0.21 -8.12 18.85
C ILE A 73 1.07 -9.06 19.69
N LEU A 74 1.05 -10.35 19.32
CA LEU A 74 1.83 -11.38 20.01
C LEU A 74 3.33 -11.21 19.75
N SER A 75 3.71 -10.64 18.60
CA SER A 75 5.10 -10.31 18.26
C SER A 75 5.19 -9.32 17.09
N LYS A 76 6.19 -8.42 17.12
CA LYS A 76 6.55 -7.53 15.99
C LYS A 76 6.78 -8.33 14.69
N ASN A 77 7.34 -9.53 14.80
CA ASN A 77 7.76 -10.36 13.66
C ASN A 77 6.58 -10.91 12.86
N ASP A 78 5.39 -10.98 13.48
CA ASP A 78 4.18 -11.49 12.83
C ASP A 78 3.44 -10.43 12.02
N ILE A 79 3.84 -9.16 12.14
CA ILE A 79 3.22 -8.05 11.43
C ILE A 79 3.94 -7.83 10.11
N LYS A 80 3.15 -7.75 9.04
CA LYS A 80 3.59 -7.18 7.76
C LYS A 80 2.88 -5.87 7.49
N LEU A 81 3.62 -4.85 7.10
CA LEU A 81 3.10 -3.60 6.57
C LEU A 81 2.91 -3.74 5.05
N ILE A 82 1.79 -3.26 4.53
CA ILE A 82 1.42 -3.44 3.12
C ILE A 82 1.02 -2.10 2.53
N GLU A 83 1.63 -1.75 1.41
CA GLU A 83 1.28 -0.58 0.58
C GLU A 83 0.49 -1.05 -0.65
N LEU A 84 -0.68 -0.45 -0.90
CA LEU A 84 -1.54 -0.82 -2.01
C LEU A 84 -1.25 0.04 -3.24
N LYS A 85 -1.05 -0.61 -4.38
CA LYS A 85 -1.03 0.03 -5.69
C LYS A 85 -2.16 -0.54 -6.53
N THR A 86 -3.09 0.31 -6.96
CA THR A 86 -4.32 -0.11 -7.64
C THR A 86 -4.37 0.39 -9.08
N THR A 87 -4.96 -0.40 -9.97
CA THR A 87 -5.18 -0.02 -11.37
C THR A 87 -6.44 -0.67 -11.94
N LYS A 88 -7.07 -0.03 -12.92
CA LYS A 88 -8.16 -0.61 -13.74
C LYS A 88 -7.65 -1.20 -15.06
N LYS A 89 -6.33 -1.23 -15.29
CA LYS A 89 -5.73 -1.76 -16.52
C LYS A 89 -5.89 -3.29 -16.61
N HIS A 90 -6.18 -3.78 -17.82
CA HIS A 90 -6.15 -5.20 -18.16
C HIS A 90 -4.73 -5.75 -18.03
N LEU A 91 -4.52 -6.68 -17.09
CA LEU A 91 -3.22 -7.23 -16.71
C LEU A 91 -3.33 -8.74 -16.46
N PRO A 92 -3.27 -9.59 -17.51
CA PRO A 92 -3.44 -11.04 -17.37
C PRO A 92 -2.32 -11.71 -16.56
N ASN A 93 -1.17 -11.05 -16.44
CA ASN A 93 0.02 -11.54 -15.72
C ASN A 93 0.48 -10.54 -14.65
N ASN A 94 -0.44 -10.01 -13.83
CA ASN A 94 -0.13 -9.07 -12.73
C ASN A 94 1.06 -9.58 -11.87
N PRO A 95 2.14 -8.79 -11.64
CA PRO A 95 2.29 -7.34 -11.88
C PRO A 95 2.98 -6.93 -13.19
N LYS A 96 3.17 -7.83 -14.15
CA LYS A 96 3.77 -7.47 -15.44
C LYS A 96 2.93 -6.41 -16.17
N GLY A 97 3.55 -5.27 -16.49
CA GLY A 97 2.89 -4.15 -17.16
C GLY A 97 2.12 -3.20 -16.23
N PHE A 98 2.21 -3.40 -14.92
CA PHE A 98 1.69 -2.50 -13.89
C PHE A 98 2.54 -1.23 -13.83
N PHE A 99 1.89 -0.07 -13.88
CA PHE A 99 2.54 1.23 -13.68
C PHE A 99 2.07 1.81 -12.35
N PHE A 100 3.00 2.26 -11.51
CA PHE A 100 2.71 2.84 -10.21
C PHE A 100 3.71 3.93 -9.87
N GLY A 101 3.28 4.88 -9.04
CA GLY A 101 4.16 5.79 -8.32
C GLY A 101 4.35 5.30 -6.89
N ALA A 102 5.51 5.60 -6.31
CA ALA A 102 5.77 5.37 -4.90
C ALA A 102 6.53 6.55 -4.30
N THR A 103 6.23 6.87 -3.04
CA THR A 103 6.91 7.95 -2.32
C THR A 103 8.28 7.49 -1.81
N GLU A 104 9.14 8.45 -1.47
CA GLU A 104 10.44 8.15 -0.84
C GLU A 104 10.24 7.40 0.49
N ASN A 105 9.22 7.75 1.27
CA ASN A 105 8.93 7.09 2.54
C ASN A 105 8.50 5.63 2.36
N GLU A 106 7.75 5.30 1.30
CA GLU A 106 7.41 3.91 0.98
C GLU A 106 8.66 3.09 0.65
N PHE A 107 9.56 3.62 -0.20
CA PHE A 107 10.82 2.94 -0.52
C PHE A 107 11.71 2.77 0.71
N LYS A 108 11.92 3.83 1.50
CA LYS A 108 12.71 3.74 2.74
C LYS A 108 12.14 2.71 3.71
N LEU A 109 10.82 2.69 3.87
CA LEU A 109 10.17 1.72 4.76
C LEU A 109 10.34 0.29 4.24
N ALA A 110 10.26 0.07 2.93
CA ALA A 110 10.53 -1.22 2.30
C ALA A 110 11.97 -1.69 2.49
N GLU A 111 12.95 -0.79 2.34
CA GLU A 111 14.38 -1.07 2.57
C GLU A 111 14.66 -1.41 4.04
N MET A 112 14.10 -0.65 4.98
CA MET A 112 14.31 -0.83 6.42
C MET A 112 13.68 -2.12 6.95
N LEU A 113 12.51 -2.50 6.45
CA LEU A 113 11.73 -3.62 6.99
C LEU A 113 11.87 -4.92 6.19
N GLY A 114 12.44 -4.87 4.99
CA GLY A 114 12.65 -6.04 4.12
C GLY A 114 11.38 -6.88 3.98
N LYS A 115 11.43 -8.13 4.46
CA LYS A 115 10.32 -9.09 4.35
C LYS A 115 9.08 -8.75 5.20
N GLN A 116 9.18 -7.77 6.10
CA GLN A 116 8.02 -7.25 6.84
C GLN A 116 7.28 -6.13 6.10
N TYR A 117 7.77 -5.69 4.94
CA TYR A 117 7.07 -4.74 4.09
C TYR A 117 6.83 -5.31 2.69
N MET A 118 5.64 -5.08 2.15
CA MET A 118 5.24 -5.58 0.83
C MET A 118 4.44 -4.54 0.06
N PHE A 119 4.68 -4.45 -1.24
CA PHE A 119 3.75 -3.81 -2.15
C PHE A 119 2.67 -4.83 -2.56
N CYS A 120 1.42 -4.40 -2.57
CA CYS A 120 0.28 -5.17 -3.05
C CYS A 120 -0.28 -4.52 -4.32
N PHE A 121 -0.06 -5.18 -5.46
CA PHE A 121 -0.49 -4.73 -6.78
C PHE A 121 -1.86 -5.31 -7.12
N VAL A 122 -2.85 -4.44 -7.29
CA VAL A 122 -4.25 -4.82 -7.53
C VAL A 122 -4.69 -4.37 -8.91
N SER A 123 -5.06 -5.33 -9.77
CA SER A 123 -5.81 -5.04 -10.99
C SER A 123 -7.30 -5.25 -10.73
N LEU A 124 -8.10 -4.21 -10.99
CA LEU A 124 -9.56 -4.22 -10.88
C LEU A 124 -10.25 -4.42 -12.23
N HIS A 125 -9.50 -4.68 -13.30
CA HIS A 125 -10.09 -4.93 -14.61
C HIS A 125 -10.99 -6.19 -14.55
N PRO A 126 -12.23 -6.17 -15.07
CA PRO A 126 -13.17 -7.29 -14.95
C PRO A 126 -12.59 -8.65 -15.37
N ASP A 127 -11.91 -8.70 -16.52
CA ASP A 127 -11.40 -9.96 -17.07
C ASP A 127 -10.09 -10.46 -16.45
N THR A 128 -9.35 -9.59 -15.74
CA THR A 128 -8.01 -9.93 -15.20
C THR A 128 -7.88 -9.50 -13.74
N LYS A 129 -9.01 -9.48 -13.04
CA LYS A 129 -9.07 -9.01 -11.66
C LYS A 129 -8.18 -9.90 -10.80
N SER A 130 -7.18 -9.30 -10.16
CA SER A 130 -6.14 -10.05 -9.48
C SER A 130 -5.40 -9.19 -8.45
N LEU A 131 -4.71 -9.86 -7.54
CA LEU A 131 -3.77 -9.25 -6.60
C LEU A 131 -2.43 -9.99 -6.67
N SER A 132 -1.34 -9.26 -6.43
CA SER A 132 0.01 -9.83 -6.30
C SER A 132 0.75 -9.09 -5.20
N TYR A 133 1.51 -9.81 -4.38
CA TYR A 133 2.40 -9.21 -3.39
C TYR A 133 3.84 -9.30 -3.85
N MET A 134 4.66 -8.29 -3.53
CA MET A 134 6.07 -8.27 -3.89
C MET A 134 6.88 -7.54 -2.82
N HIS A 135 8.05 -8.07 -2.48
CA HIS A 135 9.05 -7.35 -1.69
C HIS A 135 9.89 -6.47 -2.60
N LEU A 136 10.50 -5.43 -2.03
CA LEU A 136 11.35 -4.53 -2.81
C LEU A 136 12.51 -5.29 -3.48
N GLU A 137 13.11 -6.26 -2.80
CA GLU A 137 14.21 -7.09 -3.34
C GLU A 137 13.81 -7.87 -4.60
N ASP A 138 12.54 -8.26 -4.72
CA ASP A 138 12.03 -8.99 -5.88
C ASP A 138 11.67 -8.04 -7.03
N MET A 139 11.36 -6.78 -6.74
CA MET A 139 10.89 -5.81 -7.75
C MET A 139 11.95 -5.50 -8.79
N ASP A 140 13.22 -5.48 -8.42
CA ASP A 140 14.31 -5.14 -9.35
C ASP A 140 14.37 -6.09 -10.57
N GLN A 141 13.87 -7.32 -10.43
CA GLN A 141 13.77 -8.27 -11.54
C GLN A 141 12.67 -7.91 -12.55
N PHE A 142 11.68 -7.10 -12.14
CA PHE A 142 10.51 -6.73 -12.94
C PHE A 142 10.52 -5.27 -13.39
N ILE A 143 11.37 -4.42 -12.80
CA ILE A 143 11.46 -3.00 -13.15
C ILE A 143 12.06 -2.85 -14.55
N LYS A 144 11.23 -2.43 -15.49
CA LYS A 144 11.70 -2.01 -16.82
C LYS A 144 12.39 -0.63 -16.79
N SER A 145 11.87 0.30 -16.00
CA SER A 145 12.36 1.67 -15.91
C SER A 145 11.94 2.32 -14.59
N LYS A 146 12.83 3.11 -13.98
CA LYS A 146 12.57 3.92 -12.78
C LYS A 146 12.83 5.39 -13.10
N ARG A 147 11.88 6.28 -12.78
CA ARG A 147 12.03 7.74 -12.91
C ARG A 147 11.76 8.38 -11.56
N ILE A 148 12.65 9.28 -11.13
CA ILE A 148 12.44 10.12 -9.95
C ILE A 148 11.65 11.37 -10.39
N GLN A 149 10.62 11.71 -9.62
CA GLN A 149 9.82 12.91 -9.82
C GLN A 149 9.63 13.64 -8.49
N PHE A 150 9.79 14.96 -8.50
CA PHE A 150 9.57 15.81 -7.34
C PHE A 150 8.18 16.45 -7.39
N GLN A 151 7.50 16.50 -6.24
CA GLN A 151 6.31 17.32 -6.03
C GLN A 151 6.69 18.54 -5.18
N ILE A 152 6.54 19.75 -5.73
CA ILE A 152 6.97 20.99 -5.08
C ILE A 152 5.74 21.83 -4.77
N ASN A 153 5.60 22.25 -3.51
CA ASN A 153 4.57 23.19 -3.08
C ASN A 153 5.26 24.43 -2.50
N PHE A 154 4.90 25.62 -2.99
CA PHE A 154 5.36 26.87 -2.39
C PHE A 154 4.66 27.10 -1.06
N LYS A 155 5.34 27.82 -0.15
CA LYS A 155 4.73 28.29 1.10
C LYS A 155 3.50 29.13 0.76
N LYS A 156 2.46 29.00 1.59
CA LYS A 156 1.33 29.93 1.58
C LYS A 156 1.73 31.25 2.19
#